data_AF-A0A1Y4S793-F1
#
_entry.id   AF-A0A1Y4S793-F1
#
_cell.length_a   1.000
_cell.length_b   1.000
_cell.length_c   1.000
_cell.angle_alpha   90.00
_cell.angle_beta   90.00
_cell.angle_gamma   90.00
#
_symmetry.space_group_name_H-M   'P 1'
#
loop_
_entity.id
_entity.type
_entity.pdbx_description
1 polymer ?
#
loop_
_entity_poly.entity_id
_entity_poly.type
_entity_poly.pdbx_seq_one_letter_code
_entity_poly.pdbx_strand_id
1 'polypeptide(L)'
;MTDLSTGPEAQELAWLENTMPAMRAAVESRGGIPDLLVRSAVKSYTAVAFCNFTVFRLRLRGKQPYLSVPLLFSDLIPEGAPQKRVSSEPKYIRLLIDEAHPIDFYAPFLTQIAGATVDRYPKEWDCCSRYLECSNAGSCTHPDKAFAMQCGYRKILSSGRIFFGEKRNV
;
A
#
# COMPACT_ATOMS: atom_id res chain seq x y z
N MET A 1 0.77 -25.76 7.23
CA MET A 1 1.96 -24.94 7.51
C MET A 1 3.02 -25.30 6.49
N THR A 2 3.10 -24.53 5.40
CA THR A 2 4.12 -24.74 4.36
C THR A 2 5.41 -24.15 4.88
N ASP A 3 6.46 -24.97 4.95
CA ASP A 3 7.81 -24.57 5.31
C ASP A 3 8.30 -23.48 4.32
N LEU A 4 8.39 -22.24 4.80
CA LEU A 4 8.77 -21.06 4.01
C LEU A 4 10.31 -20.96 3.82
N SER A 5 11.09 -21.94 4.27
CA SER A 5 12.53 -21.77 4.49
C SER A 5 13.46 -22.13 3.31
N THR A 6 12.97 -22.72 2.21
CA THR A 6 13.87 -23.25 1.15
C THR A 6 13.55 -22.84 -0.29
N GLY A 7 12.49 -22.07 -0.55
CA GLY A 7 12.14 -21.57 -1.88
C GLY A 7 13.00 -20.39 -2.34
N PRO A 8 13.09 -20.09 -3.66
CA PRO A 8 13.81 -18.91 -4.16
C PRO A 8 13.27 -17.57 -3.60
N GLU A 9 12.04 -17.58 -3.07
CA GLU A 9 11.40 -16.48 -2.35
C GLU A 9 11.86 -16.27 -0.90
N ALA A 10 12.63 -17.20 -0.31
CA ALA A 10 12.88 -17.24 1.13
C ALA A 10 13.45 -15.92 1.68
N GLN A 11 14.38 -15.29 0.95
CA GLN A 11 14.95 -13.99 1.34
C GLN A 11 13.90 -12.87 1.34
N GLU A 12 13.01 -12.86 0.35
CA GLU A 12 11.94 -11.85 0.24
C GLU A 12 10.94 -12.02 1.39
N LEU A 13 10.56 -13.26 1.69
CA LEU A 13 9.63 -13.58 2.76
C LEU A 13 10.20 -13.26 4.13
N ALA A 14 11.47 -13.59 4.38
CA ALA A 14 12.14 -13.28 5.65
C ALA A 14 12.22 -11.76 5.88
N TRP A 15 12.59 -10.99 4.86
CA TRP A 15 12.62 -9.54 4.95
C TRP A 15 11.23 -8.93 5.18
N LEU A 16 10.22 -9.45 4.45
CA LEU A 16 8.84 -9.01 4.60
C LEU A 16 8.27 -9.36 5.98
N GLU A 17 8.62 -10.49 6.57
CA GLU A 17 8.17 -10.86 7.92
C GLU A 17 8.58 -9.79 8.94
N ASN A 18 9.81 -9.28 8.84
CA ASN A 18 10.33 -8.25 9.74
C ASN A 18 9.73 -6.86 9.47
N THR A 19 9.38 -6.55 8.22
CA THR A 19 8.99 -5.18 7.82
C THR A 19 7.47 -4.98 7.76
N MET A 20 6.71 -6.05 7.52
CA MET A 20 5.25 -5.98 7.42
C MET A 20 4.54 -5.41 8.66
N PRO A 21 4.98 -5.65 9.92
CA PRO A 21 4.36 -5.03 11.09
C PRO A 21 4.30 -3.50 11.00
N ALA A 22 5.39 -2.84 10.58
CA ALA A 22 5.42 -1.39 10.42
C ALA A 22 4.47 -0.91 9.30
N MET A 23 4.42 -1.65 8.18
CA MET A 23 3.49 -1.34 7.08
C MET A 23 2.03 -1.50 7.51
N ARG A 24 1.72 -2.54 8.30
CA ARG A 24 0.39 -2.79 8.86
C ARG A 24 -0.02 -1.67 9.83
N ALA A 25 0.88 -1.22 10.69
CA ALA A 25 0.64 -0.07 11.56
C ALA A 25 0.38 1.22 10.76
N ALA A 26 1.12 1.43 9.65
CA ALA A 26 0.87 2.57 8.77
C ALA A 26 -0.51 2.50 8.10
N VAL A 27 -0.95 1.32 7.66
CA VAL A 27 -2.32 1.08 7.16
C VAL A 27 -3.35 1.41 8.23
N GLU A 28 -3.17 0.93 9.47
CA GLU A 28 -4.08 1.18 10.59
C GLU A 28 -4.21 2.67 10.90
N SER A 29 -3.08 3.38 10.95
CA SER A 29 -3.03 4.82 11.25
C SER A 29 -3.83 5.67 10.26
N ARG A 30 -4.10 5.13 9.07
CA ARG A 30 -4.89 5.76 8.00
C ARG A 30 -6.34 5.24 7.95
N GLY A 31 -6.75 4.41 8.92
CA GLY A 31 -8.09 3.83 9.01
C GLY A 31 -8.34 2.64 8.04
N GLY A 32 -7.27 2.02 7.54
CA GLY A 32 -7.34 0.74 6.82
C GLY A 32 -7.34 -0.45 7.78
N ILE A 33 -7.75 -1.63 7.30
CA ILE A 33 -7.64 -2.88 8.09
C ILE A 33 -6.26 -3.49 7.87
N PRO A 34 -5.40 -3.61 8.90
CA PRO A 34 -4.06 -4.16 8.76
C PRO A 34 -4.01 -5.51 8.07
N ASP A 35 -4.93 -6.42 8.39
CA ASP A 35 -4.97 -7.80 7.89
C ASP A 35 -5.23 -7.90 6.38
N LEU A 36 -5.78 -6.84 5.77
CA LEU A 36 -5.96 -6.77 4.32
C LEU A 36 -4.67 -6.43 3.57
N LEU A 37 -3.59 -6.04 4.27
CA LEU A 37 -2.26 -5.99 3.71
C LEU A 37 -1.67 -7.41 3.70
N VAL A 38 -1.55 -8.01 2.53
CA VAL A 38 -1.12 -9.40 2.39
C VAL A 38 0.09 -9.51 1.48
N ARG A 39 0.89 -10.55 1.69
CA ARG A 39 1.99 -10.92 0.79
C ARG A 39 1.66 -12.21 0.04
N SER A 40 2.06 -12.29 -1.22
CA SER A 40 1.92 -13.50 -2.03
C SER A 40 3.15 -13.72 -2.90
N ALA A 41 3.81 -14.86 -2.70
CA ALA A 41 4.93 -15.27 -3.54
C ALA A 41 4.41 -15.85 -4.84
N VAL A 42 4.92 -15.36 -5.97
CA VAL A 42 4.74 -15.97 -7.30
C VAL A 42 6.09 -16.39 -7.84
N LYS A 43 6.14 -16.99 -9.04
CA LYS A 43 7.37 -17.52 -9.64
C LYS A 43 8.51 -16.48 -9.74
N SER A 44 8.18 -15.21 -10.00
CA SER A 44 9.16 -14.18 -10.36
C SER A 44 9.42 -13.11 -9.28
N TYR A 45 8.53 -12.98 -8.30
CA TYR A 45 8.59 -11.96 -7.23
C TYR A 45 7.65 -12.34 -6.08
N THR A 46 7.75 -11.61 -4.98
CA THR A 46 6.73 -11.59 -3.92
C THR A 46 5.97 -10.26 -3.98
N ALA A 47 4.64 -10.31 -4.14
CA ALA A 47 3.81 -9.12 -4.12
C ALA A 47 3.38 -8.77 -2.71
N VAL A 48 3.27 -7.48 -2.41
CA VAL A 48 2.52 -6.95 -1.27
C VAL A 48 1.32 -6.19 -1.82
N ALA A 49 0.13 -6.57 -1.37
CA ALA A 49 -1.13 -6.01 -1.82
C ALA A 49 -2.01 -5.62 -0.64
N PHE A 50 -2.80 -4.56 -0.81
CA PHE A 50 -3.84 -4.16 0.12
C PHE A 50 -5.20 -4.39 -0.56
N CYS A 51 -6.00 -5.30 -0.01
CA CYS A 51 -7.14 -5.90 -0.72
C CYS A 51 -6.68 -6.45 -2.09
N ASN A 52 -7.28 -5.97 -3.19
CA ASN A 52 -6.93 -6.36 -4.55
C ASN A 52 -5.94 -5.38 -5.23
N PHE A 53 -5.42 -4.40 -4.50
CA PHE A 53 -4.55 -3.37 -5.03
C PHE A 53 -3.08 -3.66 -4.69
N THR A 54 -2.23 -3.84 -5.70
CA THR A 54 -0.79 -4.04 -5.48
C THR A 54 -0.16 -2.78 -4.90
N VAL A 55 0.48 -2.89 -3.73
CA VAL A 55 1.26 -1.81 -3.10
C VAL A 55 2.66 -1.78 -3.70
N PHE A 56 3.34 -2.92 -3.73
CA PHE A 56 4.61 -3.10 -4.43
C PHE A 56 4.88 -4.58 -4.72
N ARG A 57 5.89 -4.86 -5.53
CA ARG A 57 6.43 -6.21 -5.73
C ARG A 57 7.91 -6.19 -5.39
N LEU A 58 8.33 -7.11 -4.54
CA LEU A 58 9.71 -7.31 -4.18
C LEU A 58 10.30 -8.46 -4.99
N ARG A 59 11.44 -8.21 -5.62
CA ARG A 59 12.23 -9.23 -6.28
C ARG A 59 13.66 -9.17 -5.79
N LEU A 60 14.07 -10.16 -5.00
CA LEU A 60 15.46 -10.43 -4.63
C LEU A 60 16.06 -11.59 -5.45
N ARG A 61 15.26 -12.18 -6.34
CA ARG A 61 15.63 -13.32 -7.18
C ARG A 61 16.29 -12.92 -8.50
N GLY A 62 17.34 -13.64 -8.88
CA GLY A 62 18.03 -13.50 -10.17
C GLY A 62 19.16 -12.46 -10.12
N LYS A 63 19.55 -11.94 -11.29
CA LYS A 63 20.78 -11.13 -11.43
C LYS A 63 20.71 -9.72 -10.86
N GLN A 64 19.55 -9.07 -10.96
CA GLN A 64 19.36 -7.69 -10.50
C GLN A 64 18.13 -7.63 -9.59
N PRO A 65 18.32 -7.47 -8.27
CA PRO A 65 17.25 -7.20 -7.33
C PRO A 65 16.58 -5.84 -7.58
N TYR A 66 15.27 -5.75 -7.36
CA TYR A 66 14.50 -4.51 -7.48
C TYR A 66 13.15 -4.58 -6.74
N LEU A 67 12.57 -3.41 -6.51
CA LEU A 67 11.16 -3.21 -6.18
C LEU A 67 10.41 -2.74 -7.43
N SER A 68 9.26 -3.32 -7.76
CA SER A 68 8.31 -2.70 -8.70
C SER A 68 7.21 -2.00 -7.93
N VAL A 69 7.08 -0.68 -8.13
CA VAL A 69 6.08 0.15 -7.46
C VAL A 69 5.09 0.72 -8.49
N PRO A 70 3.78 0.69 -8.24
CA PRO A 70 2.80 1.34 -9.10
C PRO A 70 3.11 2.83 -9.30
N LEU A 71 2.88 3.32 -10.51
CA LEU A 71 3.03 4.73 -10.86
C LEU A 71 2.27 5.70 -9.95
N LEU A 72 1.17 5.20 -9.38
CA LEU A 72 0.33 5.93 -8.43
C LEU A 72 1.11 6.45 -7.22
N PHE A 73 2.27 5.87 -6.87
CA PHE A 73 3.11 6.28 -5.75
C PHE A 73 4.41 6.97 -6.17
N SER A 74 4.51 7.40 -7.43
CA SER A 74 5.75 7.99 -7.97
C SER A 74 6.19 9.28 -7.25
N ASP A 75 5.23 10.05 -6.74
CA ASP A 75 5.45 11.27 -5.96
C ASP A 75 6.03 11.01 -4.55
N LEU A 76 6.04 9.75 -4.09
CA LEU A 76 6.59 9.37 -2.79
C LEU A 76 7.96 8.70 -2.88
N ILE A 77 8.48 8.47 -4.10
CA ILE A 77 9.77 7.79 -4.29
C ILE A 77 10.89 8.65 -3.67
N PRO A 78 11.80 8.07 -2.87
CA PRO A 78 12.92 8.81 -2.28
C PRO A 78 13.78 9.47 -3.35
N GLU A 79 14.21 10.70 -3.07
CA GLU A 79 15.17 11.39 -3.93
C GLU A 79 16.47 10.58 -4.02
N GLY A 80 17.07 10.54 -5.21
CA GLY A 80 18.30 9.78 -5.47
C GLY A 80 18.10 8.27 -5.66
N ALA A 81 16.88 7.73 -5.45
CA ALA A 81 16.63 6.30 -5.65
C ALA A 81 16.91 5.88 -7.11
N PRO A 82 17.82 4.92 -7.36
CA PRO A 82 18.11 4.45 -8.70
C PRO A 82 16.88 3.77 -9.28
N GLN A 83 16.37 4.28 -10.39
CA GLN A 83 15.11 3.82 -10.97
C GLN A 83 15.18 3.61 -12.48
N LYS A 84 14.33 2.71 -12.97
CA LYS A 84 14.13 2.50 -14.40
C LYS A 84 12.69 2.20 -14.76
N ARG A 85 12.35 2.50 -16.01
CA ARG A 85 11.10 2.11 -16.66
C ARG A 85 11.32 0.92 -17.58
N VAL A 86 10.32 0.06 -17.69
CA VAL A 86 10.32 -1.07 -18.62
C VAL A 86 9.03 -1.03 -19.42
N SER A 87 9.14 -1.13 -20.75
CA SER A 87 8.00 -1.00 -21.67
C SER A 87 6.91 -2.05 -21.45
N SER A 88 7.29 -3.26 -21.02
CA SER A 88 6.34 -4.35 -20.73
C SER A 88 5.53 -4.16 -19.44
N GLU A 89 5.93 -3.23 -18.56
CA GLU A 89 5.23 -2.93 -17.30
C GLU A 89 5.03 -1.41 -17.13
N PRO A 90 4.28 -0.74 -18.02
CA PRO A 90 4.23 0.73 -18.08
C PRO A 90 3.61 1.38 -16.82
N LYS A 91 2.77 0.62 -16.11
CA LYS A 91 2.13 1.04 -14.85
C LYS A 91 3.05 1.00 -13.63
N TYR A 92 4.30 0.55 -13.80
CA TYR A 92 5.25 0.38 -12.71
C TYR A 92 6.53 1.17 -12.95
N ILE A 93 7.20 1.51 -11.85
CA ILE A 93 8.57 1.99 -11.78
C ILE A 93 9.37 0.91 -11.07
N ARG A 94 10.55 0.56 -11.60
CA ARG A 94 11.48 -0.34 -10.90
C ARG A 94 12.50 0.49 -10.15
N LEU A 95 12.56 0.33 -8.82
CA LEU A 95 13.61 0.85 -7.97
C LEU A 95 14.68 -0.23 -7.82
N LEU A 96 15.91 0.06 -8.21
CA LEU A 96 17.01 -0.89 -8.19
C LEU A 96 17.52 -1.05 -6.76
N ILE A 97 17.84 -2.28 -6.40
CA ILE A 97 18.51 -2.58 -5.13
C ILE A 97 19.96 -2.92 -5.48
N ASP A 98 20.89 -2.20 -4.87
CA ASP A 98 22.33 -2.34 -5.03
C ASP A 98 23.04 -2.08 -3.68
N GLU A 99 24.37 -2.05 -3.68
CA GLU A 99 25.16 -1.86 -2.46
C GLU A 99 24.95 -0.48 -1.82
N ALA A 100 24.70 0.56 -2.62
CA ALA A 100 24.45 1.92 -2.13
C ALA A 100 22.97 2.10 -1.69
N HIS A 101 22.06 1.30 -2.25
CA HIS A 101 20.63 1.32 -1.97
C HIS A 101 20.13 -0.09 -1.63
N PRO A 102 20.55 -0.65 -0.48
CA PRO A 102 20.08 -1.95 -0.03
C PRO A 102 18.57 -1.92 0.22
N ILE A 103 17.91 -3.07 0.32
CA ILE A 103 16.46 -3.12 0.51
C ILE A 103 15.97 -2.29 1.72
N ASP A 104 16.77 -2.23 2.79
CA ASP A 104 16.45 -1.46 4.01
C ASP A 104 16.42 0.06 3.78
N PHE A 105 17.16 0.56 2.78
CA PHE A 105 17.06 1.96 2.36
C PHE A 105 15.63 2.33 1.96
N TYR A 106 14.90 1.36 1.38
CA TYR A 106 13.52 1.56 0.93
C TYR A 106 12.48 1.29 2.02
N ALA A 107 12.84 0.74 3.19
CA ALA A 107 11.86 0.36 4.20
C ALA A 107 10.94 1.53 4.64
N PRO A 108 11.46 2.75 4.94
CA PRO A 108 10.60 3.87 5.30
C PRO A 108 9.61 4.26 4.19
N PHE A 109 10.08 4.25 2.95
CA PHE A 109 9.26 4.50 1.77
C PHE A 109 8.17 3.43 1.60
N LEU A 110 8.52 2.15 1.76
CA LEU A 110 7.56 1.05 1.64
C LEU A 110 6.48 1.11 2.73
N THR A 111 6.84 1.52 3.95
CA THR A 111 5.87 1.83 5.02
C THR A 111 4.98 3.01 4.65
N GLN A 112 5.55 4.08 4.08
CA GLN A 112 4.80 5.26 3.65
C GLN A 112 3.76 4.92 2.57
N ILE A 113 4.14 4.18 1.52
CA ILE A 113 3.21 3.79 0.46
C ILE A 113 2.16 2.78 0.94
N ALA A 114 2.49 1.92 1.91
CA ALA A 114 1.51 1.04 2.54
C ALA A 114 0.41 1.84 3.25
N GLY A 115 0.77 2.88 4.01
CA GLY A 115 -0.22 3.79 4.58
C GLY A 115 -1.00 4.57 3.50
N ALA A 116 -0.28 5.18 2.55
CA ALA A 116 -0.89 5.95 1.47
C ALA A 116 -1.84 5.13 0.58
N THR A 117 -1.68 3.81 0.53
CA THR A 117 -2.59 2.92 -0.21
C THR A 117 -4.02 3.03 0.29
N VAL A 118 -4.24 3.37 1.56
CA VAL A 118 -5.58 3.47 2.15
C VAL A 118 -6.34 4.66 1.56
N ASP A 119 -5.65 5.79 1.37
CA ASP A 119 -6.22 7.00 0.76
C ASP A 119 -6.31 6.89 -0.77
N ARG A 120 -5.35 6.18 -1.38
CA ARG A 120 -5.23 6.03 -2.83
C ARG A 120 -5.99 4.83 -3.41
N TYR A 121 -6.53 3.94 -2.57
CA TYR A 121 -7.29 2.76 -3.00
C TYR A 121 -8.43 3.14 -3.97
N PRO A 122 -8.54 2.58 -5.18
CA PRO A 122 -9.55 3.02 -6.15
C PRO A 122 -10.98 3.08 -5.58
N LYS A 123 -11.70 4.16 -5.85
CA LYS A 123 -13.12 4.27 -5.48
C LYS A 123 -13.96 3.59 -6.57
N GLU A 124 -15.02 2.91 -6.16
CA GLU A 124 -16.02 2.36 -7.09
C GLU A 124 -17.33 3.17 -7.04
N TRP A 125 -17.60 3.84 -5.92
CA TRP A 125 -18.81 4.62 -5.69
C TRP A 125 -18.55 5.83 -4.79
N ASP A 126 -19.43 6.82 -4.80
CA ASP A 126 -19.20 8.09 -4.09
C ASP A 126 -19.59 8.02 -2.61
N CYS A 127 -20.77 7.50 -2.26
CA CYS A 127 -21.18 7.33 -0.87
C CYS A 127 -22.13 6.14 -0.68
N CYS A 128 -22.06 5.48 0.49
CA CYS A 128 -22.93 4.38 0.90
C CYS A 128 -24.14 4.89 1.69
N SER A 129 -24.59 6.11 1.40
CA SER A 129 -25.70 6.80 2.08
C SER A 129 -25.54 7.08 3.59
N ARG A 130 -24.40 6.77 4.22
CA ARG A 130 -24.10 7.11 5.63
C ARG A 130 -23.36 8.44 5.81
N TYR A 131 -23.47 9.35 4.84
CA TYR A 131 -22.69 10.59 4.83
C TYR A 131 -22.90 11.44 6.09
N LEU A 132 -24.13 11.53 6.62
CA LEU A 132 -24.42 12.34 7.80
C LEU A 132 -23.73 11.77 9.05
N GLU A 133 -23.86 10.47 9.27
CA GLU A 133 -23.21 9.76 10.39
C GLU A 133 -21.69 9.86 10.30
N CYS A 134 -21.11 9.59 9.13
CA CYS A 134 -19.67 9.69 8.92
C CYS A 134 -19.14 11.11 9.13
N SER A 135 -19.93 12.12 8.75
CA SER A 135 -19.55 13.53 8.93
C SER A 135 -19.56 13.93 10.40
N ASN A 136 -20.61 13.58 11.13
CA ASN A 136 -20.70 13.85 12.57
C ASN A 136 -19.61 13.09 13.36
N ALA A 137 -19.22 11.91 12.89
CA ALA A 137 -18.10 11.15 13.45
C ALA A 137 -16.71 11.69 13.02
N GLY A 138 -16.64 12.50 11.97
CA GLY A 138 -15.37 12.92 11.34
C GLY A 138 -14.58 11.79 10.70
N SER A 139 -15.16 10.60 10.56
CA SER A 139 -14.52 9.40 10.01
C SER A 139 -15.56 8.42 9.49
N CYS A 140 -15.13 7.44 8.69
CA CYS A 140 -16.03 6.44 8.14
C CYS A 140 -16.54 5.48 9.22
N THR A 141 -17.86 5.43 9.41
CA THR A 141 -18.54 4.58 10.42
C THR A 141 -19.02 3.24 9.87
N HIS A 142 -18.77 2.93 8.58
CA HIS A 142 -19.18 1.65 7.99
C HIS A 142 -18.67 0.45 8.81
N PRO A 143 -19.53 -0.53 9.16
CA PRO A 143 -19.08 -1.70 9.93
C PRO A 143 -18.15 -2.57 9.09
N ASP A 144 -18.50 -2.79 7.82
CA ASP A 144 -17.62 -3.43 6.87
C ASP A 144 -16.61 -2.41 6.30
N LYS A 145 -15.42 -2.36 6.89
CA LYS A 145 -14.35 -1.47 6.44
C LYS A 145 -13.78 -1.87 5.08
N ALA A 146 -13.83 -3.16 4.71
CA ALA A 146 -13.34 -3.64 3.43
C ALA A 146 -14.25 -3.15 2.29
N PHE A 147 -15.57 -3.25 2.47
CA PHE A 147 -16.54 -2.64 1.57
C PHE A 147 -16.34 -1.11 1.48
N ALA A 148 -16.17 -0.44 2.63
CA ALA A 148 -16.02 1.01 2.67
C ALA A 148 -14.68 1.53 2.08
N MET A 149 -13.72 0.66 1.78
CA MET A 149 -12.51 1.06 1.04
C MET A 149 -12.84 1.65 -0.34
N GLN A 150 -13.94 1.22 -0.94
CA GLN A 150 -14.38 1.64 -2.27
C GLN A 150 -15.17 2.96 -2.25
N CYS A 151 -15.39 3.53 -1.06
CA CYS A 151 -16.13 4.77 -0.82
C CYS A 151 -15.32 6.02 -1.17
N GLY A 152 -15.83 6.85 -2.07
CA GLY A 152 -15.28 8.16 -2.37
C GLY A 152 -15.32 9.13 -1.17
N TYR A 153 -16.46 9.20 -0.47
CA TYR A 153 -16.65 10.13 0.65
C TYR A 153 -15.73 9.82 1.83
N ARG A 154 -15.42 8.54 2.05
CA ARG A 154 -14.45 8.09 3.06
C ARG A 154 -13.06 8.70 2.85
N LYS A 155 -12.61 8.84 1.59
CA LYS A 155 -11.34 9.50 1.25
C LYS A 155 -11.39 11.01 1.46
N ILE A 156 -12.55 11.60 1.17
CA ILE A 156 -12.76 13.03 1.41
C ILE A 156 -12.65 13.30 2.92
N LEU A 157 -13.29 12.47 3.74
CA LEU A 157 -13.18 12.54 5.21
C LEU A 157 -11.74 12.33 5.68
N SER A 158 -10.98 11.36 5.12
CA SER A 158 -9.57 11.17 5.49
C SER A 158 -8.67 12.34 5.09
N SER A 159 -9.06 13.13 4.08
CA SER A 159 -8.40 14.41 3.75
C SER A 159 -8.75 15.56 4.71
N GLY A 160 -9.59 15.32 5.73
CA GLY A 160 -10.03 16.31 6.71
C GLY A 160 -11.16 17.21 6.22
N ARG A 161 -11.77 16.93 5.05
CA ARG A 161 -12.90 17.69 4.51
C ARG A 161 -14.22 17.02 4.88
N ILE A 162 -15.17 17.80 5.39
CA ILE A 162 -16.48 17.34 5.86
C ILE A 162 -17.55 18.22 5.22
N PHE A 163 -18.36 17.64 4.32
CA PHE A 163 -19.36 18.38 3.52
C PHE A 163 -20.75 18.49 4.19
N PHE A 164 -21.06 17.58 5.12
CA PHE A 164 -22.40 17.46 5.71
C PHE A 164 -22.34 17.47 7.24
N GLY A 165 -23.50 17.55 7.90
CA GLY A 165 -23.61 17.42 9.36
C GLY A 165 -23.05 18.60 10.15
N GLU A 166 -23.00 18.43 11.47
CA GLU A 166 -22.66 19.50 12.43
C GLU A 166 -21.18 19.89 12.38
N LYS A 167 -20.31 18.95 11.97
CA LYS A 167 -18.86 19.15 11.85
C LYS A 167 -18.41 19.62 10.46
N ARG A 168 -19.34 20.13 9.63
CA ARG A 168 -19.02 20.63 8.29
C ARG A 168 -17.94 21.72 8.34
N ASN A 169 -16.97 21.66 7.43
CA ASN A 169 -15.82 22.58 7.40
C ASN A 169 -15.40 23.07 6.00
N VAL A 170 -16.31 22.98 5.03
CA VAL A 170 -16.17 23.41 3.63
C VAL A 170 -17.31 24.31 3.20
#